data_AF-A0A1V1TJP0-F1
#
_entry.id   AF-A0A1V1TJP0-F1
#
_cell.length_a   1.000
_cell.length_b   1.000
_cell.length_c   1.000
_cell.angle_alpha   90.00
_cell.angle_beta   90.00
_cell.angle_gamma   90.00
#
_symmetry.space_group_name_H-M   'P 1'
#
loop_
_entity.id
_entity.type
_entity.pdbx_description
1 polymer ?
#
loop_
_entity_poly.entity_id
_entity_poly.type
_entity_poly.pdbx_seq_one_letter_code
_entity_poly.pdbx_strand_id
1 'polypeptide(L)'
;MAPGSTSLTVAAATSILASGWAAGMGTGLSAFGIPTILNGGTPSEVMVRQWRFQFVRGRAFMPALGALNAINYWNVAYRCWLRGLEWRGFAAAGVSTFFMIPFTLAFIAGINNKLFEASKRREKTLSDDSVRSLIKKWGDLNIVRAVVPILGTGLALWNLCL
;
A
#
# COMPACT_ATOMS: atom_id res chain seq x y z
N MET A 1 22.75 4.85 -28.30
CA MET A 1 21.78 4.32 -27.31
C MET A 1 20.93 3.26 -27.99
N ALA A 2 21.03 1.99 -27.60
CA ALA A 2 20.24 0.93 -28.23
C ALA A 2 18.74 1.11 -27.90
N PRO A 3 17.80 0.94 -28.85
CA PRO A 3 16.36 1.17 -28.64
C PRO A 3 15.77 0.41 -27.43
N GLY A 4 16.40 -0.70 -27.02
CA GLY A 4 16.01 -1.48 -25.85
C GLY A 4 16.38 -0.88 -24.48
N SER A 5 17.29 0.10 -24.41
CA SER A 5 17.75 0.72 -23.15
C SER A 5 16.74 1.77 -22.64
N THR A 6 16.29 2.68 -23.52
CA THR A 6 15.30 3.71 -23.19
C THR A 6 13.97 3.12 -22.70
N SER A 7 13.46 2.08 -23.37
CA SER A 7 12.23 1.38 -22.94
C SER A 7 12.37 0.75 -21.55
N LEU A 8 13.54 0.22 -21.21
CA LEU A 8 13.80 -0.40 -19.91
C LEU A 8 13.89 0.65 -18.81
N THR A 9 14.58 1.77 -19.06
CA THR A 9 14.66 2.91 -18.13
C THR A 9 13.28 3.51 -17.86
N VAL A 10 12.46 3.70 -18.90
CA VAL A 10 11.09 4.22 -18.73
C VAL A 10 10.23 3.27 -17.90
N ALA A 11 10.32 1.96 -18.14
CA ALA A 11 9.59 0.96 -17.35
C ALA A 11 10.04 0.98 -15.88
N ALA A 12 11.34 1.04 -15.61
CA ALA A 12 11.89 1.14 -14.26
C ALA A 12 11.43 2.42 -13.54
N ALA A 13 11.56 3.57 -14.19
CA ALA A 13 11.14 4.86 -13.66
C ALA A 13 9.63 4.90 -13.35
N THR A 14 8.81 4.34 -14.25
CA THR A 14 7.35 4.23 -14.05
C THR A 14 7.03 3.43 -12.80
N SER A 15 7.69 2.29 -12.58
CA SER A 15 7.47 1.48 -11.39
C SER A 15 7.90 2.16 -10.10
N ILE A 16 9.03 2.87 -10.12
CA ILE A 16 9.53 3.63 -8.98
C ILE A 16 8.54 4.74 -8.60
N LEU A 17 8.10 5.53 -9.58
CA LEU A 17 7.11 6.59 -9.37
C LEU A 17 5.77 6.05 -8.85
N ALA A 18 5.27 4.97 -9.45
CA ALA A 18 4.03 4.33 -9.01
C ALA A 18 4.13 3.82 -7.56
N SER A 19 5.27 3.24 -7.19
CA SER A 19 5.53 2.74 -5.83
C SER A 19 5.58 3.88 -4.81
N GLY A 20 6.35 4.93 -5.12
CA GLY A 20 6.46 6.10 -4.25
C GLY A 20 5.13 6.79 -4.03
N TRP A 21 4.34 6.97 -5.09
CA TRP A 21 3.01 7.55 -5.01
C TRP A 21 2.04 6.67 -4.18
N ALA A 22 2.00 5.36 -4.43
CA ALA A 22 1.14 4.44 -3.67
C ALA A 22 1.52 4.39 -2.18
N ALA A 23 2.82 4.37 -1.86
CA ALA A 23 3.33 4.39 -0.50
C ALA A 23 3.00 5.71 0.21
N GLY A 24 3.16 6.85 -0.48
CA GLY A 24 2.81 8.18 0.03
C GLY A 24 1.32 8.29 0.34
N MET A 25 0.45 7.88 -0.58
CA MET A 25 -1.00 7.85 -0.34
C MET A 25 -1.38 6.93 0.82
N GLY A 26 -0.83 5.71 0.84
CA GLY A 26 -1.12 4.74 1.90
C GLY A 26 -0.71 5.24 3.28
N THR A 27 0.50 5.78 3.39
CA THR A 27 1.05 6.34 4.63
C THR A 27 0.29 7.59 5.04
N GLY A 28 0.03 8.53 4.12
CA GLY A 28 -0.68 9.78 4.42
C GLY A 28 -2.11 9.55 4.93
N LEU A 29 -2.83 8.57 4.37
CA LEU A 29 -4.16 8.20 4.86
C LEU A 29 -4.12 7.76 6.32
N SER A 30 -3.07 7.08 6.75
CA SER A 30 -2.92 6.64 8.14
C SER A 30 -2.29 7.70 9.05
N ALA A 31 -1.29 8.43 8.59
CA ALA A 31 -0.59 9.45 9.37
C ALA A 31 -1.46 10.68 9.63
N PHE A 32 -2.33 11.05 8.69
CA PHE A 32 -3.19 12.25 8.81
C PHE A 32 -4.67 11.88 8.96
N GLY A 33 -5.16 10.93 8.16
CA GLY A 33 -6.57 10.57 8.14
C GLY A 33 -7.04 9.90 9.43
N ILE A 34 -6.25 8.99 9.99
CA ILE A 34 -6.64 8.24 11.20
C ILE A 34 -6.69 9.15 12.45
N PRO A 35 -5.68 10.00 12.75
CA PRO A 35 -5.81 10.97 13.83
C PRO A 35 -7.01 11.91 13.66
N THR A 36 -7.28 12.35 12.43
CA THR A 36 -8.44 13.20 12.12
C THR A 36 -9.77 12.50 12.45
N ILE A 37 -9.88 11.21 12.11
CA ILE A 37 -11.06 10.38 12.43
C ILE A 37 -11.21 10.19 13.95
N LEU A 38 -10.10 10.02 14.67
CA LEU A 38 -10.09 9.69 16.09
C LEU A 38 -10.24 10.92 17.01
N ASN A 39 -10.32 12.14 16.45
CA ASN A 39 -10.32 13.39 17.20
C ASN A 39 -11.41 13.44 18.30
N GLY A 40 -11.06 14.09 19.41
CA GLY A 40 -11.84 14.10 20.66
C GLY A 40 -13.30 14.53 20.44
N GLY A 41 -14.23 13.70 20.90
CA GLY A 41 -15.68 13.97 20.83
C GLY A 41 -16.41 13.42 19.60
N THR A 42 -15.72 12.81 18.63
CA THR A 42 -16.41 12.20 17.48
C THR A 42 -17.14 10.91 17.90
N PRO A 43 -18.44 10.73 17.61
CA PRO A 43 -19.15 9.48 17.88
C PRO A 43 -18.59 8.31 17.06
N SER A 44 -18.61 7.10 17.61
CA SER A 44 -18.01 5.93 16.96
C SER A 44 -18.63 5.59 15.61
N GLU A 45 -19.93 5.84 15.43
CA GLU A 45 -20.64 5.70 14.15
C GLU A 45 -20.05 6.61 13.08
N VAL A 46 -19.75 7.86 13.46
CA VAL A 46 -19.13 8.84 12.56
C VAL A 46 -17.72 8.37 12.21
N MET A 47 -16.94 7.87 13.17
CA MET A 47 -15.59 7.38 12.91
C MET A 47 -15.56 6.23 11.90
N VAL A 48 -16.41 5.23 12.12
CA VAL A 48 -16.50 4.05 11.24
C VAL A 48 -16.94 4.48 9.84
N ARG A 49 -17.89 5.41 9.73
CA ARG A 49 -18.35 5.93 8.45
C ARG A 49 -17.26 6.70 7.71
N GLN A 50 -16.50 7.55 8.40
CA GLN A 50 -15.37 8.28 7.81
C GLN A 50 -14.25 7.34 7.35
N TRP A 51 -13.88 6.36 8.19
CA TRP A 51 -12.95 5.30 7.82
C TRP A 51 -13.44 4.55 6.57
N ARG A 52 -14.73 4.16 6.53
CA ARG A 52 -15.30 3.45 5.38
C ARG A 52 -15.21 4.28 4.11
N PHE A 53 -15.56 5.57 4.16
CA PHE A 53 -15.49 6.44 2.99
C PHE A 53 -14.08 6.55 2.41
N GLN A 54 -13.07 6.63 3.28
CA GLN A 54 -11.68 6.59 2.85
C GLN A 54 -11.31 5.21 2.27
N PHE A 55 -11.66 4.13 2.97
CA PHE A 55 -11.31 2.77 2.57
C PHE A 55 -11.91 2.36 1.22
N VAL A 56 -13.21 2.61 0.99
CA VAL A 56 -13.89 2.16 -0.23
C VAL A 56 -13.35 2.83 -1.50
N ARG A 57 -12.80 4.04 -1.39
CA ARG A 57 -12.16 4.73 -2.52
C ARG A 57 -10.87 4.05 -2.97
N GLY A 58 -10.11 3.48 -2.03
CA GLY A 58 -8.82 2.83 -2.32
C GLY A 58 -8.88 1.31 -2.49
N ARG A 59 -9.90 0.63 -1.93
CA ARG A 59 -9.87 -0.83 -1.73
C ARG A 59 -9.76 -1.69 -2.98
N ALA A 60 -10.26 -1.22 -4.13
CA ALA A 60 -10.20 -1.95 -5.39
C ALA A 60 -8.98 -1.53 -6.22
N PHE A 61 -8.70 -0.23 -6.25
CA PHE A 61 -7.63 0.35 -7.04
C PHE A 61 -6.23 -0.01 -6.51
N MET A 62 -6.01 0.10 -5.19
CA MET A 62 -4.67 -0.06 -4.61
C MET A 62 -4.09 -1.49 -4.76
N PRO A 63 -4.86 -2.58 -4.54
CA PRO A 63 -4.35 -3.93 -4.79
C PRO A 63 -4.03 -4.19 -6.26
N ALA A 64 -4.87 -3.70 -7.19
CA ALA A 64 -4.64 -3.84 -8.63
C ALA A 64 -3.36 -3.10 -9.06
N LEU A 65 -3.18 -1.86 -8.60
CA LEU A 65 -1.97 -1.10 -8.83
C LEU A 65 -0.73 -1.82 -8.28
N GLY A 66 -0.80 -2.35 -7.06
CA GLY A 66 0.30 -3.10 -6.44
C GLY A 66 0.70 -4.34 -7.24
N ALA A 67 -0.28 -5.13 -7.70
CA ALA A 67 -0.04 -6.32 -8.50
C ALA A 67 0.59 -5.98 -9.87
N LEU A 68 0.00 -5.02 -10.60
CA LEU A 68 0.52 -4.59 -11.90
C LEU A 68 1.94 -4.04 -11.78
N ASN A 69 2.20 -3.26 -10.72
CA ASN A 69 3.50 -2.68 -10.49
C ASN A 69 4.57 -3.74 -10.11
N ALA A 70 4.19 -4.74 -9.31
CA ALA A 70 5.08 -5.87 -9.00
C ALA A 70 5.45 -6.67 -10.25
N ILE A 71 4.47 -6.94 -11.14
CA ILE A 71 4.70 -7.60 -12.43
C ILE A 71 5.67 -6.78 -13.29
N ASN A 72 5.49 -5.46 -13.36
CA ASN A 72 6.39 -4.61 -14.13
C ASN A 72 7.81 -4.60 -13.55
N TYR A 73 7.98 -4.54 -12.23
CA TYR A 73 9.29 -4.69 -11.59
C TYR A 73 9.97 -6.01 -11.93
N TRP A 74 9.24 -7.13 -11.89
CA TRP A 74 9.79 -8.43 -12.28
C TRP A 74 10.12 -8.51 -13.77
N ASN A 75 9.33 -7.87 -14.64
CA ASN A 75 9.66 -7.76 -16.06
C ASN A 75 10.96 -6.97 -16.27
N VAL A 76 11.13 -5.84 -15.59
CA VAL A 76 12.38 -5.06 -15.62
C VAL A 76 13.56 -5.89 -15.11
N ALA A 77 13.40 -6.56 -13.98
CA ALA A 77 14.43 -7.44 -13.41
C ALA A 77 14.84 -8.55 -14.40
N TYR A 78 13.87 -9.22 -15.00
CA TYR A 78 14.11 -10.27 -15.98
C TYR A 78 14.85 -9.74 -17.22
N ARG A 79 14.47 -8.58 -17.73
CA ARG A 79 15.14 -7.94 -18.88
C ARG A 79 16.56 -7.46 -18.54
N CYS A 80 16.82 -6.99 -17.32
CA CYS A 80 18.17 -6.70 -16.84
C CYS A 80 19.02 -7.97 -16.79
N TRP A 81 18.49 -9.04 -16.20
CA TRP A 81 19.17 -10.33 -16.09
C TRP A 81 19.57 -10.90 -17.46
N LEU A 82 18.66 -10.90 -18.44
CA LEU A 82 18.95 -11.33 -19.82
C LEU A 82 20.07 -10.53 -20.51
N ARG A 83 20.35 -9.31 -20.04
CA ARG A 83 21.38 -8.42 -20.59
C ARG A 83 22.66 -8.41 -19.75
N GLY A 84 22.75 -9.23 -18.70
CA GLY A 84 23.88 -9.22 -17.77
C GLY A 84 23.97 -7.96 -16.90
N LEU A 85 22.86 -7.22 -16.76
CA LEU A 85 22.78 -6.03 -15.92
C LEU A 85 22.31 -6.38 -14.51
N GLU A 86 22.61 -5.51 -13.53
CA GLU A 86 22.13 -5.67 -12.16
C GLU A 86 20.59 -5.64 -12.10
N TRP A 87 20.01 -6.73 -11.58
CA TRP A 87 18.56 -6.98 -11.60
C TRP A 87 17.94 -7.16 -10.21
N ARG A 88 18.77 -7.42 -9.20
CA ARG A 88 18.35 -7.86 -7.86
C ARG A 88 17.49 -6.80 -7.15
N GLY A 89 17.80 -5.51 -7.34
CA GLY A 89 17.01 -4.40 -6.78
C GLY A 89 15.58 -4.37 -7.32
N PHE A 90 15.40 -4.56 -8.64
CA PHE A 90 14.06 -4.63 -9.25
C PHE A 90 13.29 -5.88 -8.81
N ALA A 91 13.96 -7.03 -8.69
CA ALA A 91 13.32 -8.24 -8.18
C ALA A 91 12.85 -8.08 -6.73
N ALA A 92 13.70 -7.51 -5.87
CA ALA A 92 13.36 -7.20 -4.48
C ALA A 92 12.18 -6.21 -4.39
N ALA A 93 12.16 -5.17 -5.24
CA ALA A 93 11.05 -4.22 -5.32
C ALA A 93 9.73 -4.87 -5.74
N GLY A 94 9.77 -5.80 -6.69
CA GLY A 94 8.60 -6.58 -7.09
C GLY A 94 8.07 -7.43 -5.94
N VAL A 95 8.95 -8.14 -5.22
CA VAL A 95 8.59 -8.95 -4.04
C VAL A 95 7.99 -8.08 -2.94
N SER A 96 8.62 -6.97 -2.58
CA SER A 96 8.12 -6.07 -1.53
C SER A 96 6.77 -5.45 -1.88
N THR A 97 6.58 -5.09 -3.16
CA THR A 97 5.31 -4.53 -3.64
C THR A 97 4.21 -5.58 -3.59
N PHE A 98 4.49 -6.80 -4.04
CA PHE A 98 3.56 -7.91 -4.00
C PHE A 98 3.17 -8.29 -2.56
N PHE A 99 4.13 -8.26 -1.62
CA PHE A 99 3.94 -8.63 -0.22
C PHE A 99 2.84 -7.81 0.50
N MET A 100 2.49 -6.62 0.00
CA MET A 100 1.35 -5.86 0.51
C MET A 100 0.04 -6.66 0.49
N ILE A 101 -0.16 -7.53 -0.50
CA ILE A 101 -1.38 -8.33 -0.67
C ILE A 101 -1.49 -9.37 0.46
N PRO A 102 -0.55 -10.33 0.63
CA PRO A 102 -0.62 -11.29 1.72
C PRO A 102 -0.59 -10.62 3.10
N PHE A 103 0.15 -9.51 3.27
CA PHE A 103 0.11 -8.73 4.52
C PHE A 103 -1.30 -8.23 4.84
N THR A 104 -2.00 -7.69 3.84
CA THR A 104 -3.39 -7.20 4.01
C THR A 104 -4.31 -8.34 4.41
N LEU A 105 -4.21 -9.49 3.73
CA LEU A 105 -5.04 -10.66 4.01
C LEU A 105 -4.81 -11.19 5.42
N ALA A 106 -3.54 -11.30 5.83
CA ALA A 106 -3.16 -11.86 7.13
C ALA A 106 -3.49 -10.92 8.31
N PHE A 107 -3.19 -9.62 8.20
CA PHE A 107 -3.20 -8.73 9.37
C PHE A 107 -4.32 -7.69 9.36
N ILE A 108 -4.82 -7.29 8.20
CA ILE A 108 -5.76 -6.17 8.06
C ILE A 108 -7.18 -6.64 7.72
N ALA A 109 -7.35 -7.74 6.96
CA ALA A 109 -8.65 -8.17 6.45
C ALA A 109 -9.70 -8.39 7.56
N GLY A 110 -9.30 -9.00 8.69
CA GLY A 110 -10.19 -9.17 9.84
C GLY A 110 -10.67 -7.84 10.44
N ILE A 111 -9.80 -6.83 10.48
CA ILE A 111 -10.14 -5.48 10.95
C ILE A 111 -11.08 -4.80 9.97
N ASN A 112 -10.79 -4.89 8.66
CA ASN A 112 -11.66 -4.37 7.60
C ASN A 112 -13.07 -4.92 7.74
N ASN A 113 -13.22 -6.24 7.91
CA ASN A 113 -14.52 -6.88 8.03
C ASN A 113 -15.30 -6.39 9.25
N LYS A 114 -14.64 -6.30 10.42
CA LYS A 114 -15.28 -5.79 11.65
C LYS A 114 -15.77 -4.35 11.49
N LEU A 115 -14.93 -3.47 10.94
CA LEU A 115 -15.29 -2.07 10.71
C LEU A 115 -16.37 -1.93 9.63
N PHE A 116 -16.35 -2.76 8.57
CA PHE A 116 -17.41 -2.78 7.58
C PHE A 116 -18.74 -3.21 8.16
N GLU A 117 -18.77 -4.25 8.97
CA GLU A 117 -20.03 -4.69 9.59
C GLU A 117 -20.58 -3.66 10.56
N ALA A 118 -19.72 -3.02 11.36
CA ALA A 118 -20.10 -1.87 12.20
C ALA A 118 -20.65 -0.70 11.37
N SER A 119 -20.13 -0.47 10.16
CA SER A 119 -20.58 0.63 9.30
C SER A 119 -21.96 0.43 8.65
N LYS A 120 -22.47 -0.80 8.62
CA LYS A 120 -23.74 -1.14 7.93
C LYS A 120 -24.93 -1.15 8.88
N ARG A 121 -24.70 -1.33 10.17
CA ARG A 121 -25.76 -1.56 11.16
C ARG A 121 -26.17 -0.23 11.80
N ARG A 122 -27.47 -0.09 12.08
CA ARG A 122 -28.02 1.05 12.81
C ARG A 122 -27.79 0.95 14.32
N GLU A 123 -27.63 -0.25 14.82
CA GLU A 123 -27.35 -0.55 16.23
C GLU A 123 -25.85 -0.67 16.46
N LYS A 124 -25.37 -0.17 17.60
CA LYS A 124 -23.97 -0.32 18.03
C LYS A 124 -23.65 -1.80 18.26
N THR A 125 -22.86 -2.39 17.38
CA THR A 125 -22.33 -3.75 17.55
C THR A 125 -20.96 -3.79 18.22
N LEU A 126 -20.29 -2.65 18.32
CA LEU A 126 -19.00 -2.47 18.97
C LEU A 126 -19.09 -1.34 19.97
N SER A 127 -18.37 -1.45 21.09
CA SER A 127 -18.18 -0.33 22.00
C SER A 127 -17.36 0.79 21.34
N ASP A 128 -17.51 2.01 21.83
CA ASP A 128 -16.79 3.17 21.28
C ASP A 128 -15.27 2.98 21.38
N ASP A 129 -14.80 2.39 22.48
CA ASP A 129 -13.39 2.05 22.67
C ASP A 129 -12.91 0.98 21.69
N SER A 130 -13.76 -0.01 21.39
CA SER A 130 -13.45 -1.05 20.40
C SER A 130 -13.30 -0.46 18.99
N VAL A 131 -14.18 0.48 18.62
CA VAL A 131 -14.10 1.19 17.34
C VAL A 131 -12.81 2.00 17.25
N ARG A 132 -12.52 2.81 18.27
CA ARG A 132 -11.29 3.63 18.33
C ARG A 132 -10.04 2.76 18.21
N SER A 133 -9.99 1.67 18.98
CA SER A 133 -8.88 0.71 18.96
C SER A 133 -8.70 0.05 17.59
N LEU A 134 -9.78 -0.40 16.95
CA LEU A 134 -9.72 -1.03 15.63
C LEU A 134 -9.27 -0.03 14.55
N ILE A 135 -9.79 1.19 14.55
CA ILE A 135 -9.39 2.24 13.58
C ILE A 135 -7.92 2.61 13.79
N LYS A 136 -7.47 2.77 15.04
CA LYS A 136 -6.06 3.03 15.34
C LYS A 136 -5.18 1.88 14.84
N LYS A 137 -5.50 0.64 15.21
CA LYS A 137 -4.74 -0.55 14.80
C LYS A 137 -4.71 -0.71 13.28
N TRP A 138 -5.81 -0.41 12.61
CA TRP A 138 -5.87 -0.39 11.15
C TRP A 138 -4.86 0.61 10.57
N GLY A 139 -4.82 1.83 11.11
CA GLY A 139 -3.88 2.87 10.70
C GLY A 139 -2.42 2.45 10.88
N ASP A 140 -2.09 1.95 12.07
CA ASP A 140 -0.73 1.51 12.41
C ASP A 140 -0.25 0.39 11.46
N LEU A 141 -1.09 -0.62 11.21
CA LEU A 141 -0.77 -1.72 10.28
C LEU A 141 -0.69 -1.24 8.82
N ASN A 142 -1.51 -0.26 8.44
CA ASN A 142 -1.52 0.27 7.09
C ASN A 142 -0.25 1.10 6.80
N ILE A 143 0.33 1.78 7.80
CA ILE A 143 1.66 2.41 7.69
C ILE A 143 2.73 1.33 7.42
N VAL A 144 2.77 0.28 8.24
CA VAL A 144 3.74 -0.81 8.05
C VAL A 144 3.64 -1.38 6.63
N ARG A 145 2.41 -1.67 6.19
CA ARG A 145 2.14 -2.16 4.83
C ARG A 145 2.63 -1.21 3.75
N ALA A 146 2.44 0.10 3.92
CA ALA A 146 2.79 1.11 2.92
C ALA A 146 4.30 1.42 2.87
N VAL A 147 5.04 1.19 3.96
CA VAL A 147 6.49 1.44 4.04
C VAL A 147 7.32 0.28 3.47
N VAL A 148 6.86 -0.98 3.58
CA VAL A 148 7.58 -2.15 3.06
C VAL A 148 7.99 -2.01 1.57
N PRO A 149 7.12 -1.54 0.65
CA PRO A 149 7.50 -1.26 -0.74
C PRO A 149 8.54 -0.15 -0.93
N ILE A 150 8.64 0.81 0.01
CA ILE A 150 9.60 1.91 -0.07
C ILE A 150 11.03 1.36 0.03
N LEU A 151 11.26 0.37 0.92
CA LEU A 151 12.57 -0.27 1.06
C LEU A 151 13.00 -0.96 -0.24
N GLY A 152 12.09 -1.69 -0.89
CA GLY A 152 12.36 -2.29 -2.19
C GLY A 152 12.57 -1.27 -3.31
N THR A 153 11.80 -0.17 -3.29
CA THR A 153 11.95 0.94 -4.24
C THR A 153 13.31 1.63 -4.08
N GLY A 154 13.80 1.80 -2.84
CA GLY A 154 15.14 2.32 -2.56
C GLY A 154 16.25 1.44 -3.13
N LEU A 155 16.11 0.12 -3.03
CA LEU A 155 17.03 -0.83 -3.66
C LEU A 155 16.99 -0.76 -5.20
N ALA A 156 15.80 -0.59 -5.78
CA ALA A 156 15.65 -0.39 -7.23
C ALA A 156 16.26 0.93 -7.71
N LEU A 157 16.10 2.01 -6.95
CA LEU A 157 16.73 3.31 -7.21
C LEU A 157 18.26 3.22 -7.14
N TRP A 158 18.80 2.55 -6.12
CA TRP A 158 20.24 2.31 -6.01
C TRP A 158 20.79 1.56 -7.23
N ASN A 159 20.03 0.58 -7.73
CA ASN A 159 20.37 -0.18 -8.95
C ASN A 159 20.43 0.67 -10.23
N LEU A 160 19.81 1.86 -10.27
CA LEU A 160 19.91 2.79 -11.41
C LEU A 160 21.16 3.68 -11.34
N CYS A 161 21.81 3.75 -10.18
CA CYS A 161 23.02 4.56 -9.96
C CYS A 161 24.33 3.76 -10.15
N LEU A 162 24.23 2.43 -10.30
CA LEU A 162 25.33 1.52 -10.61
C LEU A 162 25.39 1.24 -12.11
#